data_AF-A0A7W0WY59-F1
#
_entry.id   AF-A0A7W0WY59-F1
#
_cell.length_a   1.000
_cell.length_b   1.000
_cell.length_c   1.000
_cell.angle_alpha   90.00
_cell.angle_beta   90.00
_cell.angle_gamma   90.00
#
_symmetry.space_group_name_H-M   'P 1'
#
loop_
_entity.id
_entity.type
_entity.pdbx_description
1 polymer ?
#
loop_
_entity_poly.entity_id
_entity_poly.type
_entity_poly.pdbx_seq_one_letter_code
_entity_poly.pdbx_strand_id
1 'polypeptide(L)'
;EAKLRAIVPELLSVDRVATLVEQAAVRAPMLVREVVPKVVTLPALTEVLRGLAREGVPIDDLPAILDALSRGTELEHLRGQLHRQISARFAPRGQIAVYTVDAMIEDAVRSAVDRREGIAVLALEPAIAQDIVAAVKSKVSDGVILTSSDVRKHLRSVLEPELPNVAVIAAHELSVGTAVTTIGRIEVA
;
A
#
# COMPACT_ATOMS: atom_id res chain seq x y z
N GLU A 1 12.39 -7.89 -13.17
CA GLU A 1 11.60 -7.78 -11.91
C GLU A 1 10.39 -6.84 -12.03
N ALA A 2 10.54 -5.58 -12.43
CA ALA A 2 9.43 -4.60 -12.48
C ALA A 2 8.22 -5.04 -13.35
N LYS A 3 8.47 -5.61 -14.54
CA LYS A 3 7.40 -6.16 -15.41
C LYS A 3 6.63 -7.31 -14.76
N LEU A 4 7.28 -8.16 -13.95
CA LEU A 4 6.55 -9.20 -13.22
C LEU A 4 5.66 -8.58 -12.14
N ARG A 5 6.15 -7.57 -11.40
CA ARG A 5 5.38 -6.90 -10.33
C ARG A 5 4.09 -6.26 -10.84
N ALA A 6 4.11 -5.67 -12.02
CA ALA A 6 2.90 -5.10 -12.64
C ALA A 6 1.86 -6.17 -12.99
N ILE A 7 2.30 -7.38 -13.35
CA ILE A 7 1.43 -8.49 -13.78
C ILE A 7 0.95 -9.33 -12.59
N VAL A 8 1.66 -9.35 -11.45
CA VAL A 8 1.25 -10.14 -10.25
C VAL A 8 -0.19 -9.84 -9.81
N PRO A 9 -0.64 -8.58 -9.66
CA PRO A 9 -2.03 -8.29 -9.30
C PRO A 9 -3.03 -8.81 -10.35
N GLU A 10 -2.71 -8.69 -11.63
CA GLU A 10 -3.58 -9.13 -12.73
C GLU A 10 -3.71 -10.67 -12.79
N LEU A 11 -2.68 -11.39 -12.33
CA LEU A 11 -2.67 -12.86 -12.27
C LEU A 11 -3.37 -13.44 -11.04
N LEU A 12 -3.74 -12.62 -10.05
CA LEU A 12 -4.48 -13.08 -8.88
C LEU A 12 -5.95 -13.29 -9.25
N SER A 13 -6.30 -14.47 -9.77
CA SER A 13 -7.70 -14.89 -9.97
C SER A 13 -8.34 -15.37 -8.66
N VAL A 14 -9.67 -15.44 -8.63
CA VAL A 14 -10.41 -16.00 -7.49
C VAL A 14 -9.98 -17.45 -7.21
N ASP A 15 -9.79 -18.26 -8.25
CA ASP A 15 -9.31 -19.65 -8.12
C ASP A 15 -7.89 -19.71 -7.54
N ARG A 16 -7.01 -18.80 -7.98
CA ARG A 16 -5.65 -18.75 -7.44
C ARG A 16 -5.66 -18.40 -5.95
N VAL A 17 -6.52 -17.46 -5.55
CA VAL A 17 -6.70 -17.10 -4.14
C VAL A 17 -7.34 -18.25 -3.36
N ALA A 18 -8.28 -19.00 -3.93
CA ALA A 18 -8.82 -20.21 -3.30
C ALA A 18 -7.71 -21.22 -2.95
N THR A 19 -6.80 -21.48 -3.90
CA THR A 19 -5.65 -22.37 -3.65
C THR A 19 -4.75 -21.83 -2.53
N LEU A 20 -4.50 -20.52 -2.47
CA LEU A 20 -3.71 -19.92 -1.39
C LEU A 20 -4.42 -20.08 -0.02
N VAL A 21 -5.75 -19.93 0.01
CA VAL A 21 -6.56 -20.13 1.21
C VAL A 21 -6.50 -21.59 1.67
N GLU A 22 -6.59 -22.55 0.76
CA GLU A 22 -6.44 -23.98 1.08
C GLU A 22 -5.05 -24.29 1.67
N GLN A 23 -3.98 -23.72 1.10
CA GLN A 23 -2.63 -23.84 1.65
C GLN A 23 -2.49 -23.18 3.03
N ALA A 24 -3.13 -22.03 3.24
CA ALA A 24 -3.17 -21.39 4.54
C ALA A 24 -3.95 -22.21 5.58
N ALA A 25 -5.01 -22.92 5.17
CA ALA A 25 -5.80 -23.77 6.05
C ALA A 25 -5.01 -24.95 6.63
N VAL A 26 -3.93 -25.40 5.97
CA VAL A 26 -3.00 -26.40 6.53
C VAL A 26 -2.26 -25.86 7.76
N ARG A 27 -1.89 -24.57 7.73
CA ARG A 27 -1.11 -23.91 8.80
C ARG A 27 -1.98 -23.25 9.87
N ALA A 28 -3.14 -22.70 9.47
CA ALA A 28 -4.03 -21.92 10.31
C ALA A 28 -5.52 -22.26 10.04
N PRO A 29 -5.95 -23.51 10.29
CA PRO A 29 -7.29 -23.99 9.91
C PRO A 29 -8.42 -23.22 10.61
N MET A 30 -8.24 -22.88 11.89
CA MET A 30 -9.24 -22.12 12.66
C MET A 30 -9.39 -20.69 12.14
N LEU A 31 -8.27 -20.03 11.85
CA LEU A 31 -8.29 -18.66 11.33
C LEU A 31 -9.00 -18.59 9.97
N VAL A 32 -8.69 -19.51 9.06
CA VAL A 32 -9.36 -19.56 7.75
C VAL A 32 -10.86 -19.74 7.90
N ARG A 33 -11.31 -20.67 8.77
CA ARG A 33 -12.73 -20.92 9.02
C ARG A 33 -13.45 -19.71 9.64
N GLU A 34 -12.78 -18.95 10.49
CA GLU A 34 -13.36 -17.77 11.14
C GLU A 34 -13.33 -16.51 10.27
N VAL A 35 -12.40 -16.40 9.32
CA VAL A 35 -12.23 -15.19 8.49
C VAL A 35 -12.88 -15.34 7.12
N VAL A 36 -12.74 -16.51 6.47
CA VAL A 36 -13.24 -16.76 5.11
C VAL A 36 -14.33 -17.84 5.15
N PRO A 37 -15.60 -17.54 4.78
CA PRO A 37 -16.11 -16.28 4.24
C PRO A 37 -16.69 -15.30 5.28
N LYS A 38 -16.61 -15.59 6.59
CA LYS A 38 -17.42 -14.89 7.61
C LYS A 38 -17.09 -13.39 7.74
N VAL A 39 -15.82 -13.01 7.63
CA VAL A 39 -15.35 -11.62 7.70
C VAL A 39 -15.16 -11.05 6.29
N VAL A 40 -14.60 -11.86 5.38
CA VAL A 40 -14.33 -11.46 4.00
C VAL A 40 -14.70 -12.58 3.04
N THR A 41 -15.44 -12.23 1.98
CA THR A 41 -15.75 -13.19 0.92
C THR A 41 -14.50 -13.48 0.09
N LEU A 42 -14.46 -14.63 -0.59
CA LEU A 42 -13.32 -14.97 -1.44
C LEU A 42 -13.05 -13.92 -2.54
N PRO A 43 -14.06 -13.38 -3.26
CA PRO A 43 -13.84 -12.30 -4.23
C PRO A 43 -13.31 -11.00 -3.59
N ALA A 44 -13.83 -10.62 -2.42
CA ALA A 44 -13.34 -9.43 -1.70
C ALA A 44 -11.89 -9.62 -1.23
N LEU A 45 -11.53 -10.82 -0.77
CA LEU A 45 -10.15 -11.16 -0.42
C LEU A 45 -9.24 -11.07 -1.65
N THR A 46 -9.71 -11.48 -2.83
CA THR A 46 -8.96 -11.31 -4.08
C THR A 46 -8.66 -9.84 -4.34
N GLU A 47 -9.62 -8.93 -4.19
CA GLU A 47 -9.37 -7.49 -4.36
C GLU A 47 -8.40 -6.92 -3.32
N VAL A 48 -8.50 -7.35 -2.06
CA VAL A 48 -7.54 -6.96 -1.01
C VAL A 48 -6.12 -7.40 -1.37
N LEU A 49 -5.92 -8.66 -1.78
CA LEU A 49 -4.61 -9.18 -2.17
C LEU A 49 -4.07 -8.48 -3.42
N ARG A 50 -4.93 -8.11 -4.37
CA ARG A 50 -4.56 -7.29 -5.54
C ARG A 50 -4.09 -5.91 -5.10
N GLY A 51 -4.81 -5.24 -4.20
CA GLY A 51 -4.42 -3.94 -3.64
C GLY A 51 -3.05 -4.00 -2.96
N LEU A 52 -2.85 -4.97 -2.08
CA LEU A 52 -1.55 -5.20 -1.42
C LEU A 52 -0.43 -5.43 -2.44
N ALA A 53 -0.67 -6.29 -3.44
CA ALA A 53 0.31 -6.58 -4.48
C ALA A 53 0.64 -5.35 -5.37
N ARG A 54 -0.36 -4.52 -5.72
CA ARG A 54 -0.17 -3.27 -6.47
C ARG A 54 0.72 -2.27 -5.73
N GLU A 55 0.67 -2.30 -4.40
CA GLU A 55 1.52 -1.48 -3.54
C GLU A 55 2.83 -2.18 -3.14
N GLY A 56 3.13 -3.34 -3.72
CA GLY A 56 4.36 -4.09 -3.50
C GLY A 56 4.47 -4.74 -2.11
N VAL A 57 3.36 -4.88 -1.40
CA VAL A 57 3.30 -5.58 -0.10
C VAL A 57 3.36 -7.09 -0.35
N PRO A 58 4.23 -7.83 0.35
CA PRO A 58 4.28 -9.29 0.26
C PRO A 58 2.95 -9.94 0.67
N ILE A 59 2.50 -10.94 -0.10
CA ILE A 59 1.24 -11.67 0.12
C ILE A 59 1.44 -13.19 0.34
N ASP A 60 2.67 -13.60 0.61
CA ASP A 60 3.08 -14.98 0.86
C ASP A 60 2.66 -15.50 2.24
N ASP A 61 2.55 -14.61 3.22
CA ASP A 61 2.03 -14.91 4.56
C ASP A 61 0.52 -14.61 4.66
N LEU A 62 -0.27 -15.42 3.95
CA LEU A 62 -1.74 -15.30 3.98
C LEU A 62 -2.33 -15.41 5.41
N PRO A 63 -1.84 -16.28 6.32
CA PRO A 63 -2.30 -16.28 7.71
C PRO A 63 -2.17 -14.90 8.39
N ALA A 64 -1.05 -14.19 8.22
CA ALA A 64 -0.91 -12.84 8.79
C ALA A 64 -1.91 -11.84 8.18
N ILE A 65 -2.17 -11.94 6.88
CA ILE A 65 -3.17 -11.10 6.19
C ILE A 65 -4.59 -11.40 6.69
N LEU A 66 -4.94 -12.67 6.90
CA LEU A 66 -6.25 -13.06 7.44
C LEU A 66 -6.41 -12.62 8.91
N ASP A 67 -5.36 -12.71 9.72
CA ASP A 67 -5.38 -12.21 11.10
C ASP A 67 -5.58 -10.68 11.12
N ALA A 68 -4.92 -9.96 10.22
CA ALA A 68 -5.14 -8.54 10.04
C ALA A 68 -6.59 -8.22 9.64
N LEU A 69 -7.12 -8.95 8.64
CA LEU A 69 -8.51 -8.84 8.19
C LEU A 69 -9.55 -9.08 9.29
N SER A 70 -9.25 -9.96 10.24
CA SER A 70 -10.14 -10.22 11.38
C SER A 70 -10.33 -8.99 12.29
N ARG A 71 -9.43 -8.00 12.22
CA ARG A 71 -9.42 -6.79 13.03
C ARG A 71 -9.92 -5.56 12.27
N GLY A 72 -9.95 -5.61 10.94
CA GLY A 72 -10.48 -4.55 10.07
C GLY A 72 -10.29 -4.89 8.59
N THR A 73 -11.23 -4.48 7.75
CA THR A 73 -11.24 -4.84 6.31
C THR A 73 -10.67 -3.77 5.40
N GLU A 74 -10.44 -2.56 5.90
CA GLU A 74 -9.90 -1.46 5.10
C GLU A 74 -8.41 -1.66 4.79
N LEU A 75 -8.02 -1.49 3.53
CA LEU A 75 -6.65 -1.72 3.06
C LEU A 75 -5.60 -0.92 3.84
N GLU A 76 -5.88 0.35 4.17
CA GLU A 76 -4.97 1.17 4.99
C GLU A 76 -4.75 0.58 6.38
N HIS A 77 -5.82 0.10 7.01
CA HIS A 77 -5.74 -0.52 8.33
C HIS A 77 -4.93 -1.82 8.28
N LEU A 78 -5.15 -2.62 7.24
CA LEU A 78 -4.39 -3.84 6.99
C LEU A 78 -2.91 -3.56 6.80
N ARG A 79 -2.55 -2.54 6.01
CA ARG A 79 -1.15 -2.17 5.80
C ARG A 79 -0.45 -1.79 7.11
N GLY A 80 -1.11 -1.03 7.98
CA GLY A 80 -0.59 -0.74 9.33
C GLY A 80 -0.34 -2.00 10.17
N GLN A 81 -1.19 -3.01 10.04
CA GLN A 81 -1.01 -4.30 10.74
C GLN A 81 0.07 -5.18 10.09
N LEU A 82 0.33 -5.00 8.80
CA LEU A 82 1.37 -5.68 8.04
C LEU A 82 2.74 -4.98 8.12
N HIS A 83 2.96 -4.17 9.16
CA HIS A 83 4.19 -3.38 9.32
C HIS A 83 5.46 -4.23 9.28
N ARG A 84 5.42 -5.49 9.75
CA ARG A 84 6.57 -6.41 9.70
C ARG A 84 6.89 -6.81 8.26
N GLN A 85 5.88 -7.15 7.49
CA GLN A 85 6.01 -7.56 6.09
C GLN A 85 6.46 -6.39 5.22
N ILE A 86 5.87 -5.21 5.41
CA ILE A 86 6.27 -3.97 4.74
C ILE A 86 7.71 -3.62 5.10
N SER A 87 8.10 -3.68 6.38
CA SER A 87 9.48 -3.40 6.79
C SER A 87 10.47 -4.43 6.25
N ALA A 88 10.15 -5.72 6.28
CA ALA A 88 11.03 -6.75 5.70
C ALA A 88 11.25 -6.52 4.21
N ARG A 89 10.23 -5.98 3.51
CA ARG A 89 10.29 -5.67 2.09
C ARG A 89 11.14 -4.45 1.76
N PHE A 90 10.89 -3.34 2.44
CA PHE A 90 11.49 -2.04 2.10
C PHE A 90 12.70 -1.68 2.98
N ALA A 91 12.85 -2.33 4.13
CA ALA A 91 13.91 -2.14 5.10
C ALA A 91 14.54 -3.49 5.54
N PRO A 92 15.01 -4.34 4.61
CA PRO A 92 15.46 -5.71 4.93
C PRO A 92 16.61 -5.80 5.94
N ARG A 93 17.37 -4.70 6.11
CA ARG A 93 18.46 -4.57 7.11
C ARG A 93 18.07 -3.71 8.30
N GLY A 94 16.78 -3.46 8.52
CA GLY A 94 16.27 -2.54 9.53
C GLY A 94 16.55 -1.06 9.20
N GLN A 95 16.95 -0.75 7.96
CA GLN A 95 17.21 0.61 7.50
C GLN A 95 16.52 0.83 6.16
N ILE A 96 15.96 2.02 5.96
CA ILE A 96 15.28 2.42 4.74
C ILE A 96 15.70 3.82 4.32
N ALA A 97 16.03 3.98 3.04
CA ALA A 97 16.27 5.27 2.41
C ALA A 97 14.97 5.76 1.77
N VAL A 98 14.52 6.97 2.13
CA VAL A 98 13.23 7.51 1.68
C VAL A 98 13.38 8.90 1.10
N TYR A 99 12.53 9.20 0.13
CA TYR A 99 12.17 10.57 -0.22
C TYR A 99 11.04 11.03 0.69
N THR A 100 10.97 12.33 0.93
CA THR A 100 9.84 12.97 1.62
C THR A 100 9.18 13.95 0.68
N VAL A 101 7.88 14.19 0.86
CA VAL A 101 7.18 15.29 0.18
C VAL A 101 7.13 16.50 1.10
N ASP A 102 7.11 17.69 0.52
CA ASP A 102 6.94 18.92 1.30
C ASP A 102 5.48 19.12 1.73
N ALA A 103 5.29 20.08 2.65
CA ALA A 103 3.98 20.32 3.24
C ALA A 103 2.96 20.79 2.20
N MET A 104 3.40 21.51 1.17
CA MET A 104 2.49 22.04 0.15
C MET A 104 1.87 20.92 -0.69
N ILE A 105 2.66 19.89 -1.04
CA ILE A 105 2.13 18.66 -1.68
C ILE A 105 1.16 17.94 -0.74
N GLU A 106 1.54 17.75 0.53
CA GLU A 106 0.66 17.05 1.48
C GLU A 106 -0.67 17.78 1.68
N ASP A 107 -0.64 19.10 1.82
CA ASP A 107 -1.83 19.93 2.01
C ASP A 107 -2.70 19.99 0.77
N ALA A 108 -2.12 20.04 -0.43
CA ALA A 108 -2.87 19.98 -1.67
C ALA A 108 -3.62 18.65 -1.80
N VAL A 109 -2.96 17.52 -1.53
CA VAL A 109 -3.58 16.21 -1.56
C VAL A 109 -4.64 16.07 -0.46
N ARG A 110 -4.34 16.52 0.76
CA ARG A 110 -5.24 16.48 1.93
C ARG A 110 -6.51 17.29 1.70
N SER A 111 -6.38 18.50 1.15
CA SER A 111 -7.50 19.41 0.89
C SER A 111 -8.38 18.94 -0.27
N ALA A 112 -7.82 18.15 -1.19
CA ALA A 112 -8.55 17.54 -2.29
C ALA A 112 -9.35 16.30 -1.86
N VAL A 113 -9.24 15.83 -0.61
CA VAL A 113 -10.03 14.69 -0.13
C VAL A 113 -11.44 15.16 0.23
N ASP A 114 -12.40 14.90 -0.67
CA ASP A 114 -13.82 15.12 -0.40
C ASP A 114 -14.39 13.89 0.33
N ARG A 115 -15.00 14.11 1.48
CA ARG A 115 -15.65 13.05 2.27
C ARG A 115 -17.15 13.19 2.09
N ARG A 116 -17.73 12.45 1.14
CA ARG A 116 -19.18 12.37 0.94
C ARG A 116 -19.70 11.03 1.37
N GLU A 117 -20.72 11.02 2.21
CA GLU A 117 -21.42 9.79 2.66
C GLU A 117 -20.49 8.73 3.28
N GLY A 118 -19.40 9.17 3.93
CA GLY A 118 -18.39 8.29 4.52
C GLY A 118 -17.36 7.75 3.52
N ILE A 119 -17.48 8.05 2.23
CA ILE A 119 -16.52 7.69 1.18
C ILE A 119 -15.57 8.87 0.96
N ALA A 120 -14.29 8.64 1.23
CA ALA A 120 -13.23 9.60 0.92
C ALA A 120 -12.81 9.43 -0.55
N VAL A 121 -13.09 10.44 -1.38
CA VAL A 121 -12.71 10.48 -2.79
C VAL A 121 -11.70 11.59 -3.00
N LEU A 122 -10.61 11.29 -3.73
CA LEU A 122 -9.66 12.31 -4.13
C LEU A 122 -10.23 13.12 -5.30
N ALA A 123 -10.54 14.39 -5.05
CA ALA A 123 -11.00 15.37 -6.03
C ALA A 123 -9.88 16.40 -6.31
N LEU A 124 -8.69 15.90 -6.68
CA LEU A 124 -7.54 16.74 -6.97
C LEU A 124 -7.66 17.32 -8.38
N GLU A 125 -7.35 18.61 -8.53
CA GLU A 125 -7.36 19.25 -9.84
C GLU A 125 -6.30 18.60 -10.76
N PRO A 126 -6.62 18.28 -12.03
CA PRO A 126 -5.69 17.58 -12.92
C PRO A 126 -4.34 18.27 -13.09
N ALA A 127 -4.30 19.61 -13.11
CA ALA A 127 -3.06 20.37 -13.21
C ALA A 127 -2.16 20.14 -11.98
N ILE A 128 -2.71 20.23 -10.77
CA ILE A 128 -1.98 19.98 -9.52
C ILE A 128 -1.48 18.52 -9.48
N ALA A 129 -2.30 17.56 -9.91
CA ALA A 129 -1.89 16.17 -9.98
C ALA A 129 -0.69 15.98 -10.93
N GLN A 130 -0.70 16.63 -12.10
CA GLN A 130 0.40 16.59 -13.07
C GLN A 130 1.67 17.21 -12.50
N ASP A 131 1.57 18.35 -11.81
CA ASP A 131 2.71 19.02 -11.19
C ASP A 131 3.35 18.15 -10.09
N ILE A 132 2.54 17.49 -9.25
CA ILE A 132 3.01 16.54 -8.25
C ILE A 132 3.73 15.36 -8.92
N VAL A 133 3.12 14.75 -9.93
CA VAL A 133 3.72 13.61 -10.66
C VAL A 133 5.04 14.03 -11.30
N ALA A 134 5.11 15.20 -11.92
CA ALA A 134 6.33 15.73 -12.54
C ALA A 134 7.42 15.99 -11.49
N ALA A 135 7.07 16.60 -10.35
CA ALA A 135 7.99 16.84 -9.25
C ALA A 135 8.58 15.53 -8.71
N VAL A 136 7.75 14.50 -8.50
CA VAL A 136 8.21 13.18 -8.07
C VAL A 136 9.11 12.55 -9.13
N LYS A 137 8.66 12.51 -10.40
CA LYS A 137 9.37 11.89 -11.53
C LYS A 137 10.76 12.50 -11.77
N SER A 138 10.91 13.80 -11.48
CA SER A 138 12.20 14.49 -11.60
C SER A 138 13.26 14.05 -10.58
N LYS A 139 12.83 13.52 -9.41
CA LYS A 139 13.70 13.16 -8.28
C LYS A 139 13.74 11.66 -7.98
N VAL A 140 12.69 10.93 -8.36
CA VAL A 140 12.46 9.53 -8.00
C VAL A 140 12.12 8.72 -9.25
N SER A 141 13.03 7.87 -9.69
CA SER A 141 12.81 6.90 -10.77
C SER A 141 12.33 5.54 -10.24
N ASP A 142 12.89 5.11 -9.11
CA ASP A 142 12.48 3.97 -8.29
C ASP A 142 12.83 4.32 -6.84
N GLY A 143 11.99 3.95 -5.87
CA GLY A 143 12.23 4.31 -4.48
C GLY A 143 10.98 4.33 -3.61
N VAL A 144 11.19 4.79 -2.38
CA VAL A 144 10.15 4.89 -1.34
C VAL A 144 9.94 6.35 -0.98
N ILE A 145 8.70 6.80 -1.05
CA ILE A 145 8.26 8.08 -0.50
C ILE A 145 7.65 7.81 0.87
N LEU A 146 8.13 8.53 1.88
CA LEU A 146 7.54 8.59 3.21
C LEU A 146 6.63 9.82 3.32
N THR A 147 5.39 9.62 3.75
CA THR A 147 4.38 10.67 3.91
C THR A 147 3.50 10.42 5.14
N SER A 148 2.61 11.37 5.45
CA SER A 148 1.60 11.22 6.49
C SER A 148 0.54 10.16 6.16
N SER A 149 0.05 9.47 7.20
CA SER A 149 -0.87 8.33 7.07
C SER A 149 -2.16 8.66 6.32
N ASP A 150 -2.68 9.87 6.48
CA ASP A 150 -3.92 10.32 5.87
C ASP A 150 -3.77 10.74 4.40
N VAL A 151 -2.54 11.08 3.99
CA VAL A 151 -2.19 11.46 2.62
C VAL A 151 -1.76 10.24 1.79
N ARG A 152 -1.12 9.24 2.42
CA ARG A 152 -0.48 8.07 1.78
C ARG A 152 -1.30 7.44 0.66
N LYS A 153 -2.54 7.02 0.92
CA LYS A 153 -3.40 6.36 -0.08
C LYS A 153 -3.70 7.24 -1.29
N HIS A 154 -3.93 8.52 -1.02
CA HIS A 154 -4.31 9.49 -2.04
C HIS A 154 -3.09 9.83 -2.89
N LEU A 155 -1.94 10.07 -2.26
CA LEU A 155 -0.68 10.28 -2.98
C LEU A 155 -0.31 9.04 -3.82
N ARG A 156 -0.48 7.82 -3.29
CA ARG A 156 -0.29 6.59 -4.09
C ARG A 156 -1.21 6.59 -5.32
N SER A 157 -2.49 6.92 -5.16
CA SER A 157 -3.45 6.93 -6.27
C SER A 157 -3.09 7.94 -7.38
N VAL A 158 -2.45 9.07 -7.02
CA VAL A 158 -1.95 10.06 -7.98
C VAL A 158 -0.74 9.54 -8.73
N LEU A 159 0.18 8.86 -8.05
CA LEU A 159 1.46 8.44 -8.61
C LEU A 159 1.38 7.12 -9.38
N GLU A 160 0.50 6.20 -8.99
CA GLU A 160 0.42 4.83 -9.54
C GLU A 160 0.32 4.77 -11.09
N PRO A 161 -0.48 5.62 -11.77
CA PRO A 161 -0.62 5.53 -13.23
C PRO A 161 0.67 5.74 -14.03
N GLU A 162 1.55 6.63 -13.56
CA GLU A 162 2.82 6.96 -14.24
C GLU A 162 4.05 6.38 -13.56
N LEU A 163 3.99 6.16 -12.24
CA LEU A 163 5.10 5.78 -11.38
C LEU A 163 4.75 4.53 -10.55
N PRO A 164 4.36 3.40 -11.18
CA PRO A 164 3.89 2.22 -10.46
C PRO A 164 4.96 1.59 -9.55
N ASN A 165 6.25 1.82 -9.84
CA ASN A 165 7.37 1.30 -9.05
C ASN A 165 7.71 2.15 -7.81
N VAL A 166 7.21 3.39 -7.73
CA VAL A 166 7.44 4.25 -6.56
C VAL A 166 6.50 3.84 -5.44
N ALA A 167 7.07 3.32 -4.36
CA ALA A 167 6.30 2.94 -3.17
C ALA A 167 5.98 4.18 -2.32
N VAL A 168 4.78 4.24 -1.78
CA VAL A 168 4.36 5.31 -0.85
C VAL A 168 4.00 4.65 0.48
N ILE A 169 4.77 4.99 1.52
CA ILE A 169 4.70 4.36 2.84
C ILE A 169 4.40 5.43 3.88
N ALA A 170 3.60 5.07 4.87
CA ALA A 170 3.39 5.89 6.07
C ALA A 170 4.27 5.37 7.21
N ALA A 171 4.72 6.26 8.11
CA ALA A 171 5.64 5.87 9.18
C ALA A 171 5.12 4.75 10.10
N HIS A 172 3.80 4.67 10.31
CA HIS A 172 3.17 3.63 11.13
C HIS A 172 3.19 2.24 10.48
N GLU A 173 3.50 2.15 9.19
CA GLU A 173 3.66 0.89 8.46
C GLU A 173 5.09 0.32 8.60
N LEU A 174 5.97 1.02 9.31
CA LEU A 174 7.31 0.56 9.63
C LEU A 174 7.36 -0.07 11.02
N SER A 175 8.16 -1.11 11.15
CA SER A 175 8.39 -1.79 12.42
C SER A 175 9.18 -0.88 13.36
N VAL A 176 8.85 -0.96 14.65
CA VAL A 176 9.57 -0.23 15.69
C VAL A 176 11.07 -0.52 15.60
N GLY A 177 11.88 0.54 15.62
CA GLY A 177 13.33 0.44 15.49
C GLY A 177 13.87 0.47 14.05
N THR A 178 13.02 0.59 13.03
CA THR A 178 13.48 0.81 11.65
C THR A 178 14.14 2.18 11.54
N ALA A 179 15.42 2.22 11.12
CA ALA A 179 16.13 3.47 10.89
C ALA A 179 15.74 4.07 9.54
N VAL A 180 15.23 5.29 9.55
CA VAL A 180 14.80 6.02 8.36
C VAL A 180 15.85 7.06 8.00
N THR A 181 16.36 7.02 6.77
CA THR A 181 17.30 8.00 6.22
C THR A 181 16.63 8.75 5.08
N THR A 182 16.42 10.06 5.24
CA THR A 182 15.91 10.90 4.17
C THR A 182 17.01 11.22 3.18
N ILE A 183 16.84 10.79 1.93
CA ILE A 183 17.81 11.02 0.84
C ILE A 183 17.41 12.18 -0.08
N GLY A 184 16.20 12.70 0.07
CA GLY A 184 15.74 13.86 -0.67
C GLY A 184 14.35 14.33 -0.23
N ARG A 185 14.06 15.59 -0.56
CA ARG A 185 12.73 16.19 -0.40
C ARG A 185 12.18 16.58 -1.76
N ILE A 186 10.94 16.24 -2.02
CA ILE A 186 10.18 16.54 -3.24
C ILE A 186 9.35 17.79 -2.96
N GLU A 187 9.42 18.75 -3.87
CA GLU A 187 8.82 20.08 -3.77
C GLU A 187 8.29 20.41 -5.17
N VAL A 188 7.11 21.04 -5.25
CA VAL A 188 6.59 21.62 -6.50
C VAL A 188 7.23 23.00 -6.67
N ALA A 189 7.67 23.30 -7.89
CA ALA A 189 8.34 24.56 -8.22
C ALA A 189 7.36 25.74 -8.27
#